data_AF-A0A7C3XRN8-F1
#
_entry.id   AF-A0A7C3XRN8-F1
#
_cell.length_a   1.000
_cell.length_b   1.000
_cell.length_c   1.000
_cell.angle_alpha   90.00
_cell.angle_beta   90.00
_cell.angle_gamma   90.00
#
_symmetry.space_group_name_H-M   'P 1'
#
loop_
_entity.id
_entity.type
_entity.pdbx_description
1 polymer ?
#
loop_
_entity_poly.entity_id
_entity_poly.type
_entity_poly.pdbx_seq_one_letter_code
_entity_poly.pdbx_strand_id
1 'polypeptide(L)'
;MLVGFECPNGQKISFKECLQNCPQQKRCLPVSMLVGIVRYALEERPDGYTATQISQCLRKSYFEIKYNYYASPKEQLFFAYRGNVIHSILSDFDTFRELGVYYNGRFVIEKRFYKPVEVVIGKEKHLLKFSGKIDIYDTRTKTLYDYKTISDFVKQDLLPRPHHVVQTNIYSYLLSPTYKVERIVIVYVAMNNVYEIELEPKPNDEILDFIRDQLAKLHYAVTQNVVPEATPNGFCKMCMFKQKCTEVDKLIQKFSNL
;
A
#
# COMPACT_ATOMS: atom_id res chain seq x y z
N MET A 1 -3.69 12.25 6.83
CA MET A 1 -4.33 10.92 7.09
C MET A 1 -5.75 10.90 6.53
N LEU A 2 -6.36 9.73 6.32
CA LEU A 2 -7.80 9.67 5.99
C LEU A 2 -8.59 10.01 7.25
N VAL A 3 -9.35 11.10 7.24
CA VAL A 3 -10.06 11.61 8.44
C VAL A 3 -11.58 11.54 8.33
N GLY A 4 -12.09 11.16 7.16
CA GLY A 4 -13.51 11.13 6.88
C GLY A 4 -13.81 10.63 5.48
N PHE A 5 -15.08 10.69 5.11
CA PHE A 5 -15.57 10.26 3.81
C PHE A 5 -16.03 11.43 2.95
N GLU A 6 -15.84 11.28 1.64
CA GLU A 6 -16.51 12.11 0.65
C GLU A 6 -17.78 11.37 0.19
N CYS A 7 -18.94 11.99 0.42
CA CYS A 7 -20.24 11.45 0.04
C CYS A 7 -20.44 11.52 -1.49
N PRO A 8 -21.41 10.77 -2.07
CA PRO A 8 -21.69 10.83 -3.51
C PRO A 8 -22.04 12.22 -4.05
N ASN A 9 -22.55 13.12 -3.20
CA ASN A 9 -22.83 14.51 -3.55
C ASN A 9 -21.61 15.45 -3.37
N GLY A 10 -20.42 14.91 -3.09
CA GLY A 10 -19.18 15.66 -2.83
C GLY A 10 -19.05 16.20 -1.39
N GLN A 11 -20.03 15.99 -0.51
CA GLN A 11 -19.95 16.46 0.88
C GLN A 11 -18.89 15.68 1.66
N LYS A 12 -17.95 16.40 2.26
CA LYS A 12 -16.92 15.85 3.16
C LYS A 12 -17.46 15.78 4.59
N ILE A 13 -17.47 14.59 5.17
CA ILE A 13 -17.98 14.34 6.52
C ILE A 13 -17.00 13.50 7.34
N SER A 14 -17.00 13.68 8.66
CA SER A 14 -16.19 12.85 9.55
C SER A 14 -16.67 11.40 9.57
N PHE A 15 -15.81 10.47 10.01
CA PHE A 15 -16.22 9.07 10.21
C PHE A 15 -17.39 8.96 11.20
N LYS A 16 -17.35 9.71 12.30
CA LYS A 16 -18.39 9.66 13.35
C LYS A 16 -19.74 10.09 12.80
N GLU A 17 -19.79 11.25 12.12
CA GLU A 17 -21.02 11.74 11.49
C GLU A 17 -21.56 10.73 10.49
N CYS A 18 -20.70 10.19 9.61
CA CYS A 18 -21.10 9.18 8.65
C CYS A 18 -21.73 7.96 9.35
N LEU A 19 -21.03 7.37 10.32
CA LEU A 19 -21.45 6.12 10.96
C LEU A 19 -22.72 6.27 11.81
N GLN A 20 -22.92 7.41 12.46
CA GLN A 20 -24.10 7.65 13.30
C GLN A 20 -25.31 8.09 12.47
N ASN A 21 -25.17 9.17 11.69
CA ASN A 21 -26.28 9.81 11.00
C ASN A 21 -25.88 10.14 9.56
N CYS A 22 -26.27 9.28 8.61
CA CYS A 22 -25.95 9.52 7.20
C CYS A 22 -26.70 10.78 6.71
N PRO A 23 -25.98 11.83 6.26
CA PRO A 23 -26.62 13.08 5.84
C PRO A 23 -27.49 12.91 4.58
N GLN A 24 -27.24 11.85 3.81
CA GLN A 24 -27.98 11.52 2.59
C GLN A 24 -29.24 10.70 2.85
N GLN A 25 -29.55 10.36 4.12
CA GLN A 25 -30.63 9.47 4.58
C GLN A 25 -30.50 8.01 4.08
N LYS A 26 -29.94 7.79 2.89
CA LYS A 26 -29.56 6.50 2.32
C LYS A 26 -28.04 6.39 2.25
N ARG A 27 -27.49 5.38 2.92
CA ARG A 27 -26.05 5.12 2.96
C ARG A 27 -25.53 4.65 1.60
N CYS A 28 -24.32 5.09 1.24
CA CYS A 28 -23.64 4.65 0.01
C CYS A 28 -23.11 3.22 0.09
N LEU A 29 -22.85 2.73 1.32
CA LEU A 29 -22.49 1.36 1.65
C LEU A 29 -23.15 0.96 2.99
N PRO A 30 -23.38 -0.34 3.24
CA PRO A 30 -23.79 -0.84 4.55
C PRO A 30 -22.87 -0.36 5.68
N VAL A 31 -23.44 -0.07 6.86
CA VAL A 31 -22.68 0.47 7.99
C VAL A 31 -21.55 -0.44 8.45
N SER A 32 -21.74 -1.77 8.40
CA SER A 32 -20.71 -2.75 8.74
C SER A 32 -19.48 -2.66 7.85
N MET A 33 -19.68 -2.44 6.54
CA MET A 33 -18.57 -2.24 5.60
C MET A 33 -17.86 -0.91 5.85
N LEU A 34 -18.61 0.16 6.16
CA LEU A 34 -18.03 1.45 6.52
C LEU A 34 -17.18 1.34 7.79
N VAL A 35 -17.65 0.62 8.82
CA VAL A 35 -16.86 0.34 10.03
C VAL A 35 -15.59 -0.42 9.68
N GLY A 36 -15.66 -1.42 8.80
CA GLY A 36 -14.48 -2.13 8.30
C GLY A 36 -13.46 -1.19 7.65
N ILE A 37 -13.90 -0.29 6.77
CA ILE A 37 -13.03 0.73 6.17
C ILE A 37 -12.39 1.63 7.24
N VAL A 38 -13.19 2.13 8.19
CA VAL A 38 -12.72 3.01 9.27
C VAL A 38 -11.69 2.30 10.15
N ARG A 39 -11.90 1.03 10.49
CA ARG A 39 -10.95 0.25 11.30
C ARG A 39 -9.54 0.30 10.71
N TYR A 40 -9.39 0.05 9.41
CA TYR A 40 -8.08 0.13 8.74
C TYR A 40 -7.55 1.56 8.61
N ALA A 41 -8.43 2.54 8.43
CA ALA A 41 -8.03 3.95 8.39
C ALA A 41 -7.48 4.45 9.73
N LEU A 42 -7.98 3.90 10.83
CA LEU A 42 -7.58 4.22 12.20
C LEU A 42 -6.41 3.36 12.70
N GLU A 43 -5.97 2.35 11.95
CA GLU A 43 -4.75 1.63 12.31
C GLU A 43 -3.59 2.62 12.40
N GLU A 44 -2.87 2.56 13.52
CA GLU A 44 -1.75 3.46 13.77
C GLU A 44 -0.72 3.28 12.67
N ARG A 45 -0.36 4.40 12.03
CA ARG A 45 0.67 4.37 11.00
C ARG A 45 2.00 4.02 11.67
N PRO A 46 2.75 3.05 11.14
CA PRO A 46 4.06 2.75 11.69
C PRO A 46 4.92 3.99 11.59
N ASP A 47 5.72 4.22 12.63
CA ASP A 47 6.75 5.24 12.60
C ASP A 47 7.77 4.94 11.48
N GLY A 48 8.13 5.98 10.72
CA GLY A 48 8.98 5.91 9.53
C GLY A 48 8.23 5.75 8.20
N TYR A 49 8.99 5.37 7.17
CA TYR A 49 8.48 5.11 5.82
C TYR A 49 8.12 3.64 5.63
N THR A 50 7.22 3.37 4.68
CA THR A 50 6.73 2.01 4.39
C THR A 50 7.04 1.59 2.96
N ALA A 51 7.18 0.28 2.74
CA ALA A 51 7.36 -0.33 1.41
C ALA A 51 6.31 0.17 0.41
N THR A 52 5.04 0.20 0.82
CA THR A 52 3.92 0.68 -0.01
C THR A 52 4.06 2.15 -0.41
N GLN A 53 4.62 3.01 0.45
CA GLN A 53 4.80 4.43 0.12
C GLN A 53 5.84 4.66 -0.97
N ILE A 54 6.86 3.80 -1.06
CA ILE A 54 7.95 3.94 -2.03
C ILE A 54 7.81 3.05 -3.26
N SER A 55 6.91 2.06 -3.25
CA SER A 55 6.61 1.24 -4.42
C SER A 55 5.52 1.84 -5.33
N GLN A 56 4.86 2.91 -4.88
CA GLN A 56 3.79 3.62 -5.60
C GLN A 56 4.21 5.05 -6.00
N CYS A 57 3.28 5.81 -6.60
CA CYS A 57 3.48 7.23 -6.90
C CYS A 57 3.91 8.02 -5.64
N LEU A 58 5.13 8.56 -5.63
CA LEU A 58 5.67 9.31 -4.49
C LEU A 58 4.87 10.58 -4.19
N ARG A 59 4.25 11.22 -5.20
CA ARG A 59 3.36 12.38 -4.99
C ARG A 59 2.13 12.01 -4.17
N LYS A 60 1.55 10.83 -4.41
CA LYS A 60 0.45 10.31 -3.57
C LYS A 60 0.94 10.13 -2.13
N SER A 61 2.07 9.45 -1.94
CA SER A 61 2.64 9.21 -0.61
C SER A 61 2.95 10.51 0.14
N TYR A 62 3.53 11.50 -0.55
CA TYR A 62 3.76 12.85 -0.02
C TYR A 62 2.45 13.49 0.46
N PHE A 63 1.39 13.46 -0.35
CA PHE A 63 0.10 14.02 0.06
C PHE A 63 -0.55 13.27 1.23
N GLU A 64 -0.42 11.94 1.28
CA GLU A 64 -0.94 11.13 2.40
C GLU A 64 -0.23 11.45 3.73
N ILE A 65 1.05 11.82 3.67
CA ILE A 65 1.86 12.25 4.82
C ILE A 65 1.46 13.67 5.23
N LYS A 66 1.36 14.59 4.28
CA LYS A 66 1.19 16.04 4.55
C LYS A 66 -0.24 16.47 4.86
N TYR A 67 -1.23 15.79 4.30
CA TYR A 67 -2.60 16.27 4.32
C TYR A 67 -3.56 15.28 4.94
N ASN A 68 -4.51 15.84 5.68
CA ASN A 68 -5.75 15.16 5.96
C ASN A 68 -6.61 15.16 4.71
N TYR A 69 -7.26 14.04 4.44
CA TYR A 69 -8.04 13.87 3.23
C TYR A 69 -9.31 13.08 3.50
N TYR A 70 -10.23 13.20 2.56
CA TYR A 70 -11.49 12.49 2.49
C TYR A 70 -11.45 11.64 1.23
N ALA A 71 -12.12 10.50 1.26
CA ALA A 71 -12.21 9.63 0.11
C ALA A 71 -13.61 9.01 0.02
N SER A 72 -14.04 8.73 -1.21
CA SER A 72 -15.31 8.04 -1.47
C SER A 72 -15.22 6.59 -1.00
N PRO A 73 -16.10 6.15 -0.07
CA PRO A 73 -16.13 4.76 0.38
C PRO A 73 -16.26 3.76 -0.77
N LYS A 74 -17.12 4.07 -1.74
CA LYS A 74 -17.46 3.17 -2.84
C LYS A 74 -16.44 3.20 -3.97
N GLU A 75 -15.99 4.38 -4.36
CA GLU A 75 -15.17 4.54 -5.57
C GLU A 75 -13.67 4.37 -5.29
N GLN A 76 -13.22 4.76 -4.11
CA GLN A 76 -11.79 4.86 -3.81
C GLN A 76 -11.35 3.87 -2.72
N LEU A 77 -12.20 3.59 -1.73
CA LEU A 77 -11.83 2.75 -0.59
C LEU A 77 -12.32 1.30 -0.70
N PHE A 78 -13.31 1.02 -1.53
CA PHE A 78 -13.91 -0.31 -1.65
C PHE A 78 -12.90 -1.39 -2.06
N PHE A 79 -11.98 -1.07 -2.98
CA PHE A 79 -10.94 -2.01 -3.41
C PHE A 79 -9.98 -2.37 -2.26
N ALA A 80 -9.57 -1.38 -1.46
CA ALA A 80 -8.73 -1.61 -0.29
C ALA A 80 -9.47 -2.43 0.78
N TYR A 81 -10.74 -2.11 1.03
CA TYR A 81 -11.59 -2.88 1.94
C TYR A 81 -11.70 -4.36 1.52
N ARG A 82 -11.99 -4.63 0.23
CA ARG A 82 -12.07 -5.99 -0.29
C ARG A 82 -10.75 -6.74 -0.11
N GLY A 83 -9.62 -6.09 -0.41
CA GLY A 83 -8.29 -6.65 -0.18
C GLY A 83 -8.09 -7.07 1.28
N ASN A 84 -8.40 -6.17 2.20
CA ASN A 84 -8.21 -6.41 3.62
C ASN A 84 -9.14 -7.51 4.18
N VAL A 85 -10.35 -7.66 3.64
CA VAL A 85 -11.23 -8.80 4.00
C VAL A 85 -10.58 -10.12 3.60
N ILE A 86 -10.05 -10.20 2.37
CA ILE A 86 -9.35 -11.41 1.91
C ILE A 86 -8.12 -11.67 2.76
N HIS A 87 -7.29 -10.66 3.04
CA HIS A 87 -6.15 -10.81 3.94
C HIS A 87 -6.55 -11.28 5.34
N SER A 88 -7.65 -10.78 5.90
CA SER A 88 -8.13 -11.22 7.22
C SER A 88 -8.49 -12.71 7.25
N ILE A 89 -9.06 -13.23 6.16
CA ILE A 89 -9.38 -14.66 6.03
C ILE A 89 -8.11 -15.49 5.82
N LEU A 90 -7.22 -15.04 4.94
CA LEU A 90 -5.95 -15.72 4.65
C LEU A 90 -4.99 -15.75 5.83
N SER A 91 -5.23 -14.89 6.82
CA SER A 91 -4.40 -14.76 8.01
C SER A 91 -4.98 -15.46 9.25
N ASP A 92 -5.98 -16.32 9.05
CA ASP A 92 -6.63 -17.07 10.13
C ASP A 92 -5.73 -18.18 10.69
N PHE A 93 -4.87 -17.78 11.63
CA PHE A 93 -3.93 -18.66 12.32
C PHE A 93 -4.59 -19.82 13.06
N ASP A 94 -5.81 -19.65 13.58
CA ASP A 94 -6.44 -20.66 14.41
C ASP A 94 -6.89 -21.83 13.53
N THR A 95 -7.47 -21.55 12.37
CA THR A 95 -7.75 -22.59 11.36
C THR A 95 -6.48 -23.33 10.92
N PHE A 96 -5.38 -22.63 10.62
CA PHE A 96 -4.15 -23.32 10.24
C PHE A 96 -3.61 -24.21 11.37
N ARG A 97 -3.77 -23.79 12.64
CA ARG A 97 -3.31 -24.56 13.81
C ARG A 97 -4.18 -25.79 14.04
N GLU A 98 -5.50 -25.64 13.99
CA GLU A 98 -6.47 -26.72 14.17
C GLU A 98 -6.30 -27.81 13.10
N LEU A 99 -6.03 -27.41 11.85
CA LEU A 99 -5.78 -28.34 10.75
C LEU A 99 -4.36 -28.94 10.78
N GLY A 100 -3.52 -28.60 11.76
CA GLY A 100 -2.14 -29.08 11.85
C GLY A 100 -1.21 -28.57 10.74
N VAL A 101 -1.65 -27.59 9.95
CA VAL A 101 -0.88 -27.00 8.84
C VAL A 101 0.13 -25.98 9.36
N TYR A 102 -0.21 -25.28 10.45
CA TYR A 102 0.70 -24.40 11.20
C TYR A 102 1.57 -25.21 12.15
N TYR A 103 2.49 -26.01 11.60
CA TYR A 103 3.45 -26.77 12.40
C TYR A 103 4.72 -25.94 12.64
N ASN A 104 5.20 -25.89 13.89
CA ASN A 104 6.54 -25.42 14.28
C ASN A 104 7.01 -24.07 13.68
N GLY A 105 6.15 -23.06 13.59
CA GLY A 105 6.55 -21.74 13.07
C GLY A 105 6.85 -21.73 11.57
N ARG A 106 6.25 -22.65 10.81
CA ARG A 106 6.39 -22.73 9.35
C ARG A 106 5.98 -21.45 8.63
N PHE A 107 4.91 -20.78 9.06
CA PHE A 107 4.42 -19.59 8.38
C PHE A 107 4.66 -18.34 9.21
N VAL A 108 5.15 -17.28 8.56
CA VAL A 108 5.18 -15.92 9.10
C VAL A 108 4.11 -15.13 8.36
N ILE A 109 3.04 -14.76 9.06
CA ILE A 109 1.85 -14.17 8.44
C ILE A 109 1.59 -12.77 9.02
N GLU A 110 1.23 -11.81 8.16
CA GLU A 110 0.85 -10.43 8.50
C GLU A 110 1.86 -9.73 9.43
N LYS A 111 3.14 -10.11 9.34
CA LYS A 111 4.18 -9.60 10.22
C LYS A 111 4.84 -8.38 9.61
N ARG A 112 4.99 -7.33 10.43
CA ARG A 112 5.76 -6.15 10.06
C ARG A 112 7.24 -6.33 10.40
N PHE A 113 8.08 -6.02 9.42
CA PHE A 113 9.53 -5.97 9.54
C PHE A 113 10.00 -4.52 9.45
N TYR A 114 11.09 -4.22 10.15
CA TYR A 114 11.68 -2.89 10.21
C TYR A 114 13.16 -2.98 9.89
N LYS A 115 13.67 -2.01 9.14
CA LYS A 115 15.10 -1.80 8.90
C LYS A 115 15.42 -0.32 8.94
N PRO A 116 16.55 0.08 9.56
CA PRO A 116 17.10 1.40 9.32
C PRO A 116 17.74 1.43 7.93
N VAL A 117 17.54 2.53 7.19
CA VAL A 117 18.14 2.76 5.87
C VAL A 117 18.85 4.11 5.87
N GLU A 118 20.14 4.10 5.62
CA GLU A 118 20.91 5.32 5.39
C GLU A 118 20.68 5.81 3.95
N VAL A 119 20.27 7.07 3.82
CA VAL A 119 20.15 7.78 2.54
C VAL A 119 21.00 9.05 2.55
N VAL A 120 21.45 9.47 1.37
CA VAL A 120 22.22 10.70 1.19
C VAL A 120 21.35 11.72 0.46
N ILE A 121 21.19 12.91 1.03
CA ILE A 121 20.46 14.02 0.42
C ILE A 121 21.38 15.24 0.43
N GLY A 122 21.79 15.68 -0.77
CA GLY A 122 22.84 16.69 -0.89
C GLY A 122 24.16 16.18 -0.30
N LYS A 123 24.64 16.84 0.76
CA LYS A 123 25.87 16.46 1.49
C LYS A 123 25.60 15.75 2.82
N GLU A 124 24.32 15.58 3.19
CA GLU A 124 23.92 15.06 4.49
C GLU A 124 23.49 13.61 4.41
N LYS A 125 23.82 12.85 5.46
CA LYS A 125 23.38 11.47 5.66
C LYS A 125 22.18 11.46 6.62
N HIS A 126 21.13 10.75 6.25
CA HIS A 126 19.94 10.57 7.07
C HIS A 126 19.70 9.09 7.32
N LEU A 127 19.53 8.71 8.59
CA LEU A 127 19.15 7.36 8.97
C LEU A 127 17.63 7.29 9.13
N LEU A 128 16.95 6.64 8.19
CA LEU A 128 15.50 6.59 8.14
C LEU A 128 14.99 5.24 8.61
N LYS A 129 13.91 5.24 9.41
CA LYS A 129 13.19 4.01 9.74
C LYS A 129 12.33 3.60 8.55
N PHE A 130 12.50 2.36 8.12
CA PHE A 130 11.79 1.79 6.99
C PHE A 130 11.10 0.49 7.39
N SER A 131 9.88 0.24 6.91
CA SER A 131 9.12 -0.95 7.27
C SER A 131 8.26 -1.52 6.15
N GLY A 132 7.86 -2.78 6.30
CA GLY A 132 6.90 -3.43 5.42
C GLY A 132 6.17 -4.52 6.18
N LYS A 133 4.88 -4.71 5.86
CA LYS A 133 4.07 -5.80 6.40
C LYS A 133 3.92 -6.82 5.27
N ILE A 134 4.46 -8.01 5.47
CA ILE A 134 4.31 -9.10 4.49
C ILE A 134 2.97 -9.79 4.71
N ASP A 135 2.42 -10.39 3.67
CA ASP A 135 1.20 -11.18 3.79
C ASP A 135 1.53 -12.55 4.38
N ILE A 136 2.27 -13.41 3.66
CA ILE A 136 2.68 -14.74 4.14
C ILE A 136 4.10 -15.08 3.68
N TYR A 137 4.91 -15.67 4.56
CA TYR A 137 6.17 -16.30 4.22
C TYR A 137 6.22 -17.74 4.75
N ASP A 138 6.52 -18.70 3.89
CA ASP A 138 6.72 -20.11 4.24
C ASP A 138 8.22 -20.37 4.49
N THR A 139 8.60 -20.64 5.74
CA THR A 139 9.99 -20.87 6.16
C THR A 139 10.55 -22.18 5.61
N ARG A 140 9.70 -23.15 5.26
CA ARG A 140 10.13 -24.45 4.73
C ARG A 140 10.53 -24.35 3.27
N THR A 141 9.67 -23.74 2.45
CA THR A 141 9.94 -23.57 1.01
C THR A 141 10.67 -22.26 0.70
N LYS A 142 10.88 -21.42 1.72
CA LYS A 142 11.50 -20.09 1.61
C LYS A 142 10.79 -19.20 0.60
N THR A 143 9.46 -19.30 0.60
CA THR A 143 8.59 -18.63 -0.36
C THR A 143 7.86 -17.47 0.29
N LEU A 144 8.02 -16.28 -0.28
CA LEU A 144 7.25 -15.09 0.06
C LEU A 144 6.00 -15.03 -0.83
N TYR A 145 4.82 -15.04 -0.22
CA TYR A 145 3.55 -14.85 -0.89
C TYR A 145 3.02 -13.44 -0.65
N ASP A 146 2.50 -12.82 -1.70
CA ASP A 146 1.82 -11.52 -1.66
C ASP A 146 0.48 -11.63 -2.39
N TYR A 147 -0.62 -11.41 -1.67
CA TYR A 147 -1.97 -11.58 -2.15
C TYR A 147 -2.54 -10.25 -2.63
N LYS A 148 -3.16 -10.28 -3.80
CA LYS A 148 -3.71 -9.10 -4.46
C LYS A 148 -5.10 -9.40 -4.98
N THR A 149 -6.07 -8.55 -4.66
CA THR A 149 -7.42 -8.70 -5.20
C THR A 149 -7.54 -7.94 -6.51
N ILE A 150 -8.07 -8.59 -7.54
CA ILE A 150 -8.29 -7.98 -8.85
C ILE A 150 -9.74 -8.12 -9.30
N SER A 151 -10.10 -7.31 -10.30
CA SER A 151 -11.34 -7.47 -11.05
C SER A 151 -11.18 -8.62 -12.06
N ASP A 152 -12.26 -9.35 -12.35
CA ASP A 152 -12.26 -10.43 -13.35
C ASP A 152 -11.93 -9.94 -14.76
N PHE A 153 -12.08 -8.64 -15.01
CA PHE A 153 -11.80 -8.02 -16.31
C PHE A 153 -10.32 -7.69 -16.52
N VAL A 154 -9.45 -7.95 -15.53
CA VAL A 154 -8.00 -7.76 -15.70
C VAL A 154 -7.48 -8.90 -16.57
N LYS A 155 -6.96 -8.57 -17.75
CA LYS A 155 -6.31 -9.54 -18.62
C LYS A 155 -5.01 -10.05 -17.99
N GLN A 156 -4.76 -11.34 -18.10
CA GLN A 156 -3.61 -12.02 -17.47
C GLN A 156 -2.27 -11.52 -18.00
N ASP A 157 -2.19 -11.10 -19.26
CA ASP A 157 -1.00 -10.52 -19.91
C ASP A 157 -0.57 -9.17 -19.31
N LEU A 158 -1.43 -8.54 -18.51
CA LEU A 158 -1.12 -7.32 -17.74
C LEU A 158 -0.56 -7.62 -16.34
N LEU A 159 -0.34 -8.90 -16.03
CA LEU A 159 0.24 -9.37 -14.77
C LEU A 159 1.68 -9.90 -15.00
N PRO A 160 2.58 -9.76 -14.02
CA PRO A 160 2.38 -9.08 -12.75
C PRO A 160 2.42 -7.55 -12.92
N ARG A 161 1.70 -6.81 -12.05
CA ARG A 161 1.76 -5.35 -12.08
C ARG A 161 3.15 -4.88 -11.60
N PRO A 162 3.82 -3.93 -12.27
CA PRO A 162 5.19 -3.52 -11.92
C PRO A 162 5.39 -3.12 -10.45
N HIS A 163 4.47 -2.34 -9.88
CA HIS A 163 4.55 -1.93 -8.48
C HIS A 163 4.36 -3.08 -7.47
N HIS A 164 3.68 -4.16 -7.85
CA HIS A 164 3.61 -5.37 -7.01
C HIS A 164 4.94 -6.11 -7.03
N VAL A 165 5.58 -6.23 -8.20
CA VAL A 165 6.94 -6.80 -8.33
C VAL A 165 7.95 -6.03 -7.48
N VAL A 166 7.90 -4.70 -7.54
CA VAL A 166 8.75 -3.84 -6.70
C VAL A 166 8.46 -4.07 -5.21
N GLN A 167 7.18 -4.06 -4.82
CA GLN A 167 6.77 -4.25 -3.42
C GLN A 167 7.24 -5.59 -2.85
N THR A 168 7.09 -6.70 -3.58
CA THR A 168 7.50 -8.02 -3.08
C THR A 168 9.02 -8.19 -3.01
N ASN A 169 9.76 -7.56 -3.93
CA ASN A 169 11.22 -7.51 -3.82
C ASN A 169 11.67 -6.70 -2.59
N ILE A 170 11.02 -5.57 -2.29
CA ILE A 170 11.27 -4.81 -1.05
C ILE A 170 11.01 -5.69 0.19
N TYR A 171 9.95 -6.49 0.20
CA TYR A 171 9.67 -7.43 1.28
C TYR A 171 10.75 -8.51 1.42
N SER A 172 11.25 -9.04 0.30
CA SER A 172 12.41 -9.95 0.30
C SER A 172 13.64 -9.31 0.96
N TYR A 173 13.94 -8.05 0.61
CA TYR A 173 15.01 -7.29 1.28
C TYR A 173 14.74 -7.12 2.78
N LEU A 174 13.52 -6.77 3.20
CA LEU A 174 13.16 -6.57 4.61
C LEU A 174 13.29 -7.86 5.44
N LEU A 175 13.04 -9.02 4.82
CA LEU A 175 13.16 -10.33 5.45
C LEU A 175 14.61 -10.75 5.70
N SER A 176 15.54 -10.32 4.85
CA SER A 176 16.98 -10.56 5.00
C SER A 176 17.56 -9.84 6.24
N PRO A 177 18.59 -10.36 6.94
CA PRO A 177 19.16 -11.69 6.78
C PRO A 177 18.40 -12.77 7.57
N THR A 178 17.39 -12.38 8.36
CA THR A 178 16.64 -13.29 9.25
C THR A 178 15.99 -14.43 8.49
N TYR A 179 15.41 -14.13 7.33
CA TYR A 179 14.79 -15.11 6.45
C TYR A 179 15.37 -14.98 5.04
N LYS A 180 15.94 -16.07 4.53
CA LYS A 180 16.36 -16.17 3.12
C LYS A 180 15.14 -16.43 2.26
N VAL A 181 14.83 -15.53 1.33
CA VAL A 181 13.80 -15.74 0.31
C VAL A 181 14.45 -16.38 -0.91
N GLU A 182 13.96 -17.56 -1.31
CA GLU A 182 14.38 -18.24 -2.55
C GLU A 182 13.33 -18.12 -3.64
N ARG A 183 12.08 -17.76 -3.30
CA ARG A 183 10.98 -17.64 -4.24
C ARG A 183 10.00 -16.57 -3.81
N ILE A 184 9.49 -15.81 -4.77
CA ILE A 184 8.38 -14.88 -4.57
C ILE A 184 7.19 -15.37 -5.39
N VAL A 185 5.99 -15.38 -4.80
CA VAL A 185 4.75 -15.69 -5.51
C VAL A 185 3.75 -14.57 -5.28
N ILE A 186 3.33 -13.90 -6.36
CA ILE A 186 2.23 -12.93 -6.30
C ILE A 186 0.94 -13.67 -6.66
N VAL A 187 0.02 -13.73 -5.70
CA VAL A 187 -1.26 -14.44 -5.83
C VAL A 187 -2.37 -13.43 -6.12
N TYR A 188 -2.85 -13.41 -7.36
CA TYR A 188 -3.96 -12.55 -7.78
C TYR A 188 -5.30 -13.28 -7.63
N VAL A 189 -6.13 -12.80 -6.70
CA VAL A 189 -7.46 -13.34 -6.42
C VAL A 189 -8.52 -12.52 -7.16
N ALA A 190 -9.08 -13.11 -8.22
CA ALA A 190 -10.27 -12.61 -8.91
C ALA A 190 -11.55 -13.20 -8.26
N MET A 191 -12.75 -12.93 -8.78
CA MET A 191 -13.97 -13.56 -8.25
C MET A 191 -14.03 -15.04 -8.62
N ASN A 192 -13.68 -15.37 -9.86
CA ASN A 192 -13.84 -16.72 -10.41
C ASN A 192 -12.51 -17.43 -10.68
N ASN A 193 -11.38 -16.82 -10.34
CA ASN A 193 -10.06 -17.40 -10.63
C ASN A 193 -8.98 -16.91 -9.66
N VAL A 194 -7.90 -17.68 -9.58
CA VAL A 194 -6.66 -17.32 -8.87
C VAL A 194 -5.50 -17.46 -9.85
N TYR A 195 -4.68 -16.41 -9.98
CA TYR A 195 -3.46 -16.44 -10.80
C TYR A 195 -2.23 -16.35 -9.90
N GLU A 196 -1.31 -17.29 -10.05
CA GLU A 196 -0.03 -17.28 -9.35
C GLU A 196 1.07 -16.89 -10.33
N ILE A 197 1.82 -15.85 -9.98
CA ILE A 197 2.99 -15.42 -10.73
C ILE A 197 4.22 -15.64 -9.85
N GLU A 198 5.05 -16.61 -10.22
CA GLU A 198 6.33 -16.88 -9.57
C GLU A 198 7.42 -15.94 -10.11
N LEU A 199 8.26 -15.45 -9.20
CA LEU A 199 9.36 -14.54 -9.48
C LEU A 199 10.59 -14.97 -8.68
N GLU A 200 11.75 -14.83 -9.30
CA GLU A 200 13.02 -14.89 -8.61
C GLU A 200 13.27 -13.59 -7.84
N PRO A 201 13.69 -13.64 -6.55
CA PRO A 201 14.03 -12.45 -5.79
C PRO A 201 15.26 -11.75 -6.40
N LYS A 202 15.17 -10.44 -6.57
CA LYS A 202 16.31 -9.61 -6.99
C LYS A 202 17.41 -9.58 -5.93
N PRO A 203 18.67 -9.32 -6.31
CA PRO A 203 19.75 -9.11 -5.36
C PRO A 203 19.45 -7.99 -4.36
N ASN A 204 19.85 -8.18 -3.10
CA ASN A 204 19.58 -7.22 -2.03
C ASN A 204 20.17 -5.83 -2.31
N ASP A 205 21.33 -5.75 -2.95
CA ASP A 205 21.98 -4.46 -3.23
C ASP A 205 21.20 -3.64 -4.26
N GLU A 206 20.68 -4.29 -5.32
CA GLU A 206 19.82 -3.63 -6.32
C GLU A 206 18.53 -3.09 -5.67
N ILE A 207 17.91 -3.89 -4.80
CA ILE A 207 16.70 -3.48 -4.09
C ILE A 207 17.01 -2.35 -3.10
N LEU A 208 18.14 -2.42 -2.40
CA LEU A 208 18.55 -1.40 -1.45
C LEU A 208 18.82 -0.06 -2.14
N ASP A 209 19.44 -0.07 -3.32
CA ASP A 209 19.67 1.14 -4.10
C ASP A 209 18.35 1.77 -4.56
N PHE A 210 17.39 0.96 -5.02
CA PHE A 210 16.03 1.43 -5.29
C PHE A 210 15.37 2.03 -4.05
N ILE A 211 15.43 1.34 -2.91
CA ILE A 211 14.85 1.81 -1.64
C ILE A 211 15.47 3.17 -1.26
N ARG A 212 16.80 3.28 -1.33
CA ARG A 212 17.53 4.52 -1.01
C ARG A 212 17.11 5.68 -1.90
N ASP A 213 17.04 5.46 -3.21
CA ASP A 213 16.63 6.48 -4.18
C ASP A 213 15.20 6.99 -3.87
N GLN A 214 14.24 6.07 -3.70
CA GLN A 214 12.85 6.46 -3.44
C GLN A 214 12.67 7.09 -2.06
N LEU A 215 13.35 6.59 -1.03
CA LEU A 215 13.32 7.20 0.30
C LEU A 215 13.97 8.58 0.29
N ALA A 216 15.09 8.79 -0.41
CA ALA A 216 15.73 10.09 -0.51
C ALA A 216 14.78 11.11 -1.16
N LYS A 217 14.15 10.74 -2.29
CA LYS A 217 13.16 11.57 -2.99
C LYS A 217 11.97 11.92 -2.10
N LEU A 218 11.37 10.92 -1.46
CA LEU A 218 10.19 11.14 -0.62
C LEU A 218 10.54 11.90 0.67
N HIS A 219 11.69 11.61 1.29
CA HIS A 219 12.16 12.30 2.49
C HIS A 219 12.45 13.76 2.19
N TYR A 220 13.21 14.06 1.14
CA TYR A 220 13.47 15.42 0.68
C TYR A 220 12.16 16.17 0.40
N ALA A 221 11.23 15.57 -0.35
CA ALA A 221 9.93 16.16 -0.62
C ALA A 221 9.18 16.52 0.67
N VAL A 222 9.12 15.58 1.63
CA VAL A 222 8.44 15.78 2.91
C VAL A 222 9.13 16.85 3.76
N THR A 223 10.45 16.85 3.89
CA THR A 223 11.17 17.79 4.76
C THR A 223 11.24 19.19 4.17
N GLN A 224 11.43 19.32 2.85
CA GLN A 224 11.53 20.61 2.16
C GLN A 224 10.17 21.16 1.70
N ASN A 225 9.07 20.42 1.95
CA ASN A 225 7.74 20.76 1.44
C ASN A 225 7.67 20.89 -0.10
N VAL A 226 8.53 20.18 -0.82
CA VAL A 226 8.51 20.15 -2.29
C VAL A 226 7.63 18.99 -2.77
N VAL A 227 6.65 19.27 -3.63
CA VAL A 227 5.80 18.23 -4.20
C VAL A 227 6.62 17.42 -5.21
N PRO A 228 6.79 16.09 -5.03
CA PRO A 228 7.57 15.29 -5.96
C PRO A 228 6.80 15.12 -7.28
N GLU A 229 7.48 14.70 -8.35
CA GLU A 229 6.83 14.43 -9.62
C GLU A 229 5.75 13.36 -9.51
N ALA A 230 4.69 13.50 -10.31
CA ALA A 230 3.70 12.44 -10.45
C ALA A 230 4.28 11.32 -11.30
N THR A 231 3.87 10.09 -11.02
CA THR A 231 4.10 8.93 -11.88
C THR A 231 2.76 8.51 -12.48
N PRO A 232 2.33 9.09 -13.63
CA PRO A 232 1.02 8.81 -14.21
C PRO A 232 0.84 7.32 -14.50
N ASN A 233 -0.29 6.77 -14.07
CA ASN A 233 -0.64 5.37 -14.31
C ASN A 233 -2.18 5.20 -14.27
N GLY A 234 -2.66 3.98 -14.54
CA GLY A 234 -4.09 3.67 -14.57
C GLY A 234 -4.86 4.00 -13.27
N PHE A 235 -4.18 4.05 -12.13
CA PHE A 235 -4.79 4.37 -10.83
C PHE A 235 -4.99 5.87 -10.60
N CYS A 236 -4.41 6.75 -11.42
CA CYS A 236 -4.62 8.20 -11.30
C CYS A 236 -6.10 8.60 -11.34
N LYS A 237 -6.93 7.83 -12.06
CA LYS A 237 -8.38 8.07 -12.14
C LYS A 237 -9.10 7.87 -10.81
N MET A 238 -8.62 6.96 -9.97
CA MET A 238 -9.20 6.62 -8.66
C MET A 238 -8.41 7.19 -7.49
N CYS A 239 -7.33 7.95 -7.75
CA CYS A 239 -6.53 8.55 -6.70
C CYS A 239 -7.32 9.63 -5.95
N MET A 240 -7.37 9.55 -4.62
CA MET A 240 -8.06 10.55 -3.78
C MET A 240 -7.47 11.97 -3.89
N PHE A 241 -6.24 12.08 -4.40
CA PHE A 241 -5.58 13.37 -4.61
C PHE A 241 -5.60 13.84 -6.06
N LYS A 242 -6.46 13.28 -6.92
CA LYS A 242 -6.53 13.65 -8.34
C LYS A 242 -6.69 15.16 -8.54
N GLN A 243 -7.64 15.78 -7.84
CA GLN A 243 -7.88 17.24 -7.94
C GLN A 243 -6.64 18.04 -7.51
N LYS A 244 -6.07 17.73 -6.34
CA LYS A 244 -4.86 18.36 -5.82
C LYS A 244 -3.65 18.17 -6.73
N CYS A 245 -3.53 17.02 -7.39
CA CYS A 245 -2.50 16.77 -8.40
C CYS A 245 -2.66 17.72 -9.59
N THR A 246 -3.88 17.83 -10.14
CA THR A 246 -4.18 18.74 -11.26
C THR A 246 -3.93 20.20 -10.90
N GLU A 247 -4.24 20.62 -9.68
CA GLU A 247 -3.93 21.98 -9.20
C GLU A 247 -2.43 22.26 -9.18
N VAL A 248 -1.64 21.32 -8.66
CA VAL A 248 -0.17 21.41 -8.67
C VAL A 248 0.37 21.48 -10.09
N ASP A 249 -0.12 20.63 -11.00
CA ASP A 249 0.35 20.61 -12.39
C ASP A 249 0.05 21.95 -13.10
N LYS A 250 -1.13 22.55 -12.85
CA LYS A 250 -1.47 23.89 -13.37
C LYS A 250 -0.54 24.98 -12.82
N LEU A 251 -0.20 24.92 -11.54
CA LEU A 251 0.73 25.88 -10.93
C LEU A 251 2.12 25.74 -11.55
N ILE A 252 2.65 24.52 -11.67
CA ILE A 252 3.95 24.26 -12.31
C ILE A 252 3.96 24.83 -13.74
N GLN A 253 2.95 24.51 -14.55
CA GLN A 253 2.84 25.04 -15.92
C GLN A 253 2.82 26.57 -15.98
N LYS A 254 2.13 27.23 -15.04
CA LYS A 254 2.07 28.69 -14.98
C LYS A 254 3.45 29.30 -14.70
N PHE A 255 4.27 28.67 -13.85
CA PHE A 255 5.60 29.17 -13.50
C PHE A 255 6.70 28.73 -14.48
N SER A 256 6.50 27.67 -15.26
CA SER A 256 7.43 27.25 -16.32
C SER A 256 7.30 28.05 -17.62
N ASN A 257 6.19 28.79 -17.80
CA ASN A 257 5.92 29.64 -18.96
C ASN A 257 6.24 31.13 -18.70
N LEU A 258 6.90 31.44 -17.59
CA LEU A 258 7.42 32.76 -17.21
C LEU A 258 8.95 32.73 -17.30
#